data_AF-U1PI19-F1
#
_entry.id   AF-U1PI19-F1
#
_cell.length_a   1.000
_cell.length_b   1.000
_cell.length_c   1.000
_cell.angle_alpha   90.00
_cell.angle_beta   90.00
_cell.angle_gamma   90.00
#
_symmetry.space_group_name_H-M   'P 1'
#
loop_
_entity.id
_entity.type
_entity.pdbx_description
1 polymer ?
#
loop_
_entity_poly.entity_id
_entity_poly.type
_entity_poly.pdbx_seq_one_letter_code
_entity_poly.pdbx_strand_id
1 'polypeptide(L)'
;MHVIVPYTDISPKTRLDPILTASERTAFAQAMLHDVISTLQSNGHTIELLVPTETLVQAREQRDGDGDDLTQTETTAVNTEAVSTSTSTHKDTTERDTASGRRVSHPSADAASVARETVMTILGDSNDLKQKVITQSEHIDTTNNDHNHNQQIDTVQSHIQPSQITVTADDRALTPAINRCLDRLSNTEAPFSELAVVMADLALITPAAIERLFAREGDIVLAPGRGGGTNAIVVRHPAFTVDYHGTSYRDHYQTATDASLSVGVVDSMRLGTDIDEPADLPEVLFHNNRISSAWLQSVGIELSLNNDTGRVGVTRKGSCAYDD
;
A
#
# COMPACT_ATOMS: atom_id res chain seq x y z
N MET A 1 -2.31 -16.31 -3.30
CA MET A 1 -2.94 -15.03 -3.69
C MET A 1 -1.89 -14.09 -4.24
N HIS A 2 -2.18 -13.44 -5.38
CA HIS A 2 -1.44 -12.29 -5.87
C HIS A 2 -2.16 -11.02 -5.40
N VAL A 3 -1.46 -10.12 -4.69
CA VAL A 3 -2.08 -8.99 -3.99
C VAL A 3 -1.61 -7.68 -4.58
N ILE A 4 -2.54 -6.88 -5.09
CA ILE A 4 -2.29 -5.50 -5.48
C ILE A 4 -2.44 -4.62 -4.24
N VAL A 5 -1.46 -3.77 -4.01
CA VAL A 5 -1.51 -2.71 -2.99
C VAL A 5 -1.44 -1.37 -3.72
N PRO A 6 -2.55 -0.63 -3.86
CA PRO A 6 -2.53 0.70 -4.45
C PRO A 6 -1.93 1.69 -3.45
N TYR A 7 -0.95 2.48 -3.89
CA TYR A 7 -0.27 3.44 -3.03
C TYR A 7 0.10 4.72 -3.78
N THR A 8 0.06 5.84 -3.06
CA THR A 8 0.61 7.11 -3.52
C THR A 8 1.15 7.88 -2.33
N ASP A 9 2.31 8.49 -2.52
CA ASP A 9 2.97 9.45 -1.64
C ASP A 9 2.73 10.90 -2.08
N ILE A 10 1.89 11.11 -3.10
CA ILE A 10 1.52 12.44 -3.59
C ILE A 10 0.45 13.03 -2.67
N SER A 11 0.86 13.95 -1.79
CA SER A 11 -0.01 14.62 -0.81
C SER A 11 -0.92 13.67 -0.02
N PRO A 12 -0.38 12.63 0.64
CA PRO A 12 -1.20 11.63 1.29
C PRO A 12 -1.91 12.21 2.51
N LYS A 13 -3.06 11.59 2.83
CA LYS A 13 -3.77 11.78 4.09
C LYS A 13 -4.08 13.23 4.43
N THR A 14 -4.46 14.05 3.45
CA THR A 14 -4.64 15.50 3.60
C THR A 14 -5.53 15.91 4.77
N ARG A 15 -6.52 15.09 5.17
CA ARG A 15 -7.36 15.34 6.35
C ARG A 15 -6.63 15.24 7.69
N LEU A 16 -5.41 14.70 7.72
CA LEU A 16 -4.52 14.69 8.89
C LEU A 16 -3.69 15.98 9.00
N ASP A 17 -3.85 16.95 8.10
CA ASP A 17 -3.17 18.24 8.19
C ASP A 17 -3.37 19.05 9.49
N PRO A 18 -4.43 18.85 10.31
CA PRO A 18 -4.54 19.61 11.56
C PRO A 18 -3.55 19.14 12.63
N ILE A 19 -2.95 17.95 12.46
CA ILE A 19 -2.06 17.34 13.47
C ILE A 19 -0.71 16.89 12.91
N LEU A 20 -0.62 16.60 11.61
CA LEU A 20 0.58 16.16 10.91
C LEU A 20 0.95 17.12 9.76
N THR A 21 2.21 17.56 9.75
CA THR A 21 2.80 18.30 8.62
C THR A 21 2.83 17.45 7.34
N ALA A 22 3.09 18.05 6.18
CA ALA A 22 3.12 17.33 4.91
C ALA A 22 4.14 16.16 4.89
N SER A 23 5.36 16.39 5.38
CA SER A 23 6.39 15.34 5.48
C SER A 23 6.01 14.26 6.48
N GLU A 24 5.37 14.64 7.59
CA GLU A 24 4.85 13.69 8.59
C GLU A 24 3.74 12.80 8.02
N ARG A 25 2.83 13.36 7.21
CA ARG A 25 1.79 12.56 6.54
C ARG A 25 2.39 11.56 5.56
N THR A 26 3.42 11.94 4.81
CA THR A 26 4.14 11.02 3.92
C THR A 26 4.81 9.89 4.72
N ALA A 27 5.56 10.23 5.77
CA ALA A 27 6.21 9.24 6.62
C ALA A 27 5.20 8.30 7.31
N PHE A 28 4.04 8.82 7.73
CA PHE A 28 2.98 8.00 8.30
C PHE A 28 2.33 7.06 7.27
N ALA A 29 2.09 7.54 6.05
CA ALA A 29 1.58 6.70 4.96
C ALA A 29 2.57 5.58 4.62
N GLN A 30 3.89 5.85 4.65
CA GLN A 30 4.93 4.83 4.49
C GLN A 30 4.94 3.82 5.64
N ALA A 31 4.76 4.27 6.89
CA ALA A 31 4.65 3.38 8.04
C ALA A 31 3.45 2.41 7.93
N MET A 32 2.29 2.91 7.48
CA MET A 32 1.12 2.07 7.21
C MET A 32 1.36 1.10 6.06
N LEU A 33 1.97 1.57 4.96
CA LEU A 33 2.36 0.70 3.84
C LEU A 33 3.30 -0.41 4.30
N HIS A 34 4.28 -0.10 5.15
CA HIS A 34 5.17 -1.10 5.72
C HIS A 34 4.40 -2.16 6.53
N ASP A 35 3.46 -1.75 7.39
CA ASP A 35 2.61 -2.66 8.16
C ASP A 35 1.77 -3.57 7.25
N VAL A 36 1.23 -3.03 6.15
CA VAL A 36 0.48 -3.79 5.13
C VAL A 36 1.38 -4.80 4.43
N ILE A 37 2.50 -4.36 3.87
CA ILE A 37 3.41 -5.23 3.11
C ILE A 37 3.99 -6.33 4.00
N SER A 38 4.51 -5.99 5.18
CA SER A 38 5.07 -6.98 6.11
C SER A 38 4.03 -8.03 6.52
N THR A 39 2.79 -7.62 6.75
CA THR A 39 1.70 -8.55 7.06
C THR A 39 1.38 -9.47 5.89
N LEU A 40 1.27 -8.94 4.67
CA LEU A 40 1.01 -9.74 3.47
C LEU A 40 2.14 -10.74 3.18
N GLN A 41 3.40 -10.35 3.37
CA GLN A 41 4.56 -11.24 3.19
C GLN A 41 4.63 -12.33 4.27
N SER A 42 4.26 -12.02 5.52
CA SER A 42 4.23 -13.02 6.59
C SER A 42 3.25 -14.17 6.30
N ASN A 43 2.22 -13.93 5.49
CA ASN A 43 1.29 -14.94 5.00
C ASN A 43 1.70 -15.59 3.66
N GLY A 44 2.91 -15.30 3.17
CA GLY A 44 3.48 -15.91 1.97
C GLY A 44 2.86 -15.45 0.65
N HIS A 45 2.30 -14.25 0.59
CA HIS A 45 1.66 -13.71 -0.62
C HIS A 45 2.64 -12.92 -1.49
N THR A 46 2.40 -12.95 -2.81
CA THR A 46 3.13 -12.09 -3.75
C THR A 46 2.45 -10.73 -3.83
N ILE A 47 3.25 -9.67 -3.87
CA ILE A 47 2.75 -8.30 -3.76
C ILE A 47 3.10 -7.53 -5.02
N GLU A 48 2.11 -6.87 -5.60
CA GLU A 48 2.27 -5.86 -6.63
C GLU A 48 1.90 -4.49 -6.06
N LEU A 49 2.89 -3.63 -5.87
CA LEU A 49 2.68 -2.25 -5.48
C LEU A 49 2.32 -1.44 -6.72
N LEU A 50 1.08 -0.94 -6.78
CA LEU A 50 0.57 -0.13 -7.89
C LEU A 50 0.67 1.34 -7.50
N VAL A 51 1.54 2.08 -8.19
CA VAL A 51 1.88 3.47 -7.86
C VAL A 51 1.78 4.38 -9.10
N PRO A 52 1.56 5.69 -8.94
CA PRO A 52 1.76 6.65 -10.02
C PRO A 52 3.21 6.66 -10.49
N THR A 53 3.45 7.07 -11.74
CA THR A 53 4.80 7.28 -12.27
C THR A 53 5.58 8.31 -11.44
N GLU A 54 4.89 9.35 -10.97
CA GLU A 54 5.49 10.41 -10.14
C GLU A 54 6.13 9.87 -8.84
N THR A 55 5.51 8.91 -8.16
CA THR A 55 6.08 8.24 -6.99
C THR A 55 7.42 7.58 -7.31
N LEU A 56 7.57 6.99 -8.51
CA LEU A 56 8.85 6.42 -8.94
C LEU A 56 9.90 7.47 -9.27
N VAL A 57 9.49 8.62 -9.80
CA VAL A 57 10.38 9.74 -10.09
C VAL A 57 10.92 10.33 -8.78
N GLN A 58 10.05 10.59 -7.80
CA GLN A 58 10.45 11.09 -6.48
C GLN A 58 11.39 10.10 -5.77
N ALA A 59 11.13 8.80 -5.87
CA ALA A 59 12.02 7.77 -5.32
C ALA A 59 13.39 7.69 -6.03
N ARG A 60 13.49 8.09 -7.30
CA ARG A 60 14.78 8.19 -8.02
C ARG A 60 15.54 9.44 -7.59
N GLU A 61 14.87 10.59 -7.57
CA GLU A 61 15.48 11.86 -7.18
C GLU A 61 16.03 11.84 -5.74
N GLN A 62 15.35 11.16 -4.82
CA GLN A 62 15.84 10.96 -3.46
C GLN A 62 17.11 10.09 -3.39
N ARG A 63 17.26 9.12 -4.30
CA ARG A 63 18.49 8.30 -4.37
C ARG A 63 19.65 9.09 -4.99
N ASP A 64 19.38 9.80 -6.08
CA ASP A 64 20.40 10.55 -6.81
C ASP A 64 20.84 11.82 -6.04
N GLY A 65 19.96 12.38 -5.20
CA GLY A 65 20.26 13.53 -4.35
C GLY A 65 21.12 13.24 -3.12
N ASP A 66 21.28 11.97 -2.73
CA ASP A 66 22.10 11.53 -1.58
C ASP A 66 23.54 11.14 -2.01
N GLY A 67 23.86 11.27 -3.30
CA GLY A 67 25.18 10.96 -3.89
C GLY A 67 25.69 12.01 -4.87
N ASP A 68 26.59 12.88 -4.39
CA ASP A 68 27.57 13.72 -5.13
C ASP A 68 27.03 14.86 -6.04
N ASP A 69 27.40 16.11 -5.78
CA ASP A 69 28.62 16.75 -6.32
C ASP A 69 29.11 16.11 -7.64
N LEU A 70 28.75 16.75 -8.76
CA LEU A 70 29.30 16.57 -10.11
C LEU A 70 29.16 15.18 -10.77
N THR A 71 28.20 15.01 -11.68
CA THR A 71 28.39 15.13 -13.15
C THR A 71 27.15 14.69 -13.90
N GLN A 72 26.79 15.47 -14.93
CA GLN A 72 25.74 15.16 -15.89
C GLN A 72 26.11 13.88 -16.67
N THR A 73 25.19 12.91 -16.76
CA THR A 73 25.15 12.00 -17.91
C THR A 73 23.75 11.41 -18.16
N GLU A 74 23.15 11.91 -19.25
CA GLU A 74 22.32 11.22 -20.24
C GLU A 74 21.13 10.35 -19.80
N THR A 75 19.97 11.01 -19.86
CA THR A 75 18.62 10.45 -20.03
C THR A 75 18.55 9.53 -21.25
N THR A 76 18.28 8.23 -21.04
CA THR A 76 17.82 7.36 -22.15
C THR A 76 16.31 7.15 -22.04
N ALA A 77 15.63 7.58 -23.09
CA ALA A 77 14.19 7.76 -23.18
C ALA A 77 13.38 6.47 -23.02
N VAL A 78 12.25 6.62 -22.32
CA VAL A 78 11.12 5.68 -22.32
C VAL A 78 10.49 5.72 -23.71
N ASN A 79 10.35 4.54 -24.32
CA ASN A 79 9.80 4.37 -25.67
C ASN A 79 8.27 4.52 -25.62
N THR A 80 7.75 5.68 -26.02
CA THR A 80 6.32 5.93 -26.23
C THR A 80 6.00 5.66 -27.69
N GLU A 81 5.37 4.53 -28.01
CA GLU A 81 4.87 4.28 -29.37
C GLU A 81 3.65 5.18 -29.65
N ALA A 82 3.89 6.22 -30.45
CA ALA A 82 2.86 7.04 -31.05
C ALA A 82 2.26 6.35 -32.29
N VAL A 83 0.94 6.21 -32.27
CA VAL A 83 0.11 5.87 -33.41
C VAL A 83 0.30 6.92 -34.52
N SER A 84 0.59 6.48 -35.74
CA SER A 84 0.42 7.32 -36.93
C SER A 84 0.00 6.48 -38.13
N THR A 85 -1.18 6.84 -38.63
CA THR A 85 -1.83 6.44 -39.87
C THR A 85 -1.04 6.89 -41.10
N SER A 86 -0.90 6.02 -42.12
CA SER A 86 -1.08 6.35 -43.55
C SER A 86 -0.86 5.12 -44.46
N THR A 87 -1.44 5.21 -45.65
CA THR A 87 -1.97 4.15 -46.51
C THR A 87 -1.08 3.80 -47.73
N SER A 88 -1.27 2.59 -48.29
CA SER A 88 -0.95 2.16 -49.68
C SER A 88 0.52 1.76 -49.96
N THR A 89 0.92 0.69 -50.68
CA THR A 89 0.32 -0.05 -51.81
C THR A 89 1.13 -1.34 -52.11
N HIS A 90 0.44 -2.41 -52.52
CA HIS A 90 0.82 -3.53 -53.40
C HIS A 90 2.08 -4.43 -53.22
N LYS A 91 1.76 -5.75 -53.19
CA LYS A 91 2.31 -6.91 -53.93
C LYS A 91 3.40 -7.82 -53.29
N ASP A 92 2.92 -9.02 -52.93
CA ASP A 92 3.31 -10.36 -53.45
C ASP A 92 4.47 -11.17 -52.82
N THR A 93 4.18 -12.47 -52.69
CA THR A 93 5.03 -13.68 -52.61
C THR A 93 5.66 -14.18 -51.28
N THR A 94 5.09 -15.32 -50.84
CA THR A 94 5.70 -16.62 -50.41
C THR A 94 6.58 -16.78 -49.16
N GLU A 95 6.07 -17.67 -48.28
CA GLU A 95 6.71 -18.81 -47.57
C GLU A 95 8.05 -18.62 -46.81
N ARG A 96 8.04 -18.91 -45.50
CA ARG A 96 8.57 -20.16 -44.91
C ARG A 96 8.55 -20.14 -43.37
N ASP A 97 8.18 -21.28 -42.82
CA ASP A 97 8.41 -21.72 -41.43
C ASP A 97 9.86 -21.50 -40.97
N THR A 98 10.05 -21.06 -39.73
CA THR A 98 10.96 -21.72 -38.79
C THR A 98 10.57 -21.39 -37.35
N ALA A 99 10.42 -22.44 -36.56
CA ALA A 99 10.23 -22.41 -35.12
C ALA A 99 11.42 -21.74 -34.43
N SER A 100 11.16 -20.86 -33.45
CA SER A 100 12.16 -20.45 -32.46
C SER A 100 11.51 -20.36 -31.09
N GLY A 101 12.01 -21.19 -30.17
CA GLY A 101 11.53 -21.29 -28.81
C GLY A 101 11.64 -19.96 -28.06
N ARG A 102 10.54 -19.58 -27.43
CA ARG A 102 10.46 -18.41 -26.55
C ARG A 102 11.25 -18.72 -25.28
N ARG A 103 12.49 -18.23 -25.22
CA ARG A 103 13.29 -18.17 -23.99
C ARG A 103 12.52 -17.29 -23.01
N VAL A 104 12.09 -17.87 -21.88
CA VAL A 104 11.64 -17.11 -20.72
C VAL A 104 12.88 -16.39 -20.18
N SER A 105 12.96 -15.09 -20.42
CA SER A 105 14.02 -14.22 -19.90
C SER A 105 13.76 -14.00 -18.42
N HIS A 106 14.66 -14.53 -17.57
CA HIS A 106 14.74 -14.09 -16.18
C HIS A 106 15.24 -12.62 -16.15
N PRO A 107 14.73 -11.78 -15.23
CA PRO A 107 15.23 -10.42 -15.08
C PRO A 107 16.73 -10.44 -14.74
N SER A 108 17.50 -9.51 -15.33
CA SER A 108 18.92 -9.36 -15.01
C SER A 108 19.11 -8.94 -13.55
N ALA A 109 20.25 -9.30 -12.95
CA ALA A 109 20.58 -8.92 -11.57
C ALA A 109 20.49 -7.39 -11.36
N ASP A 110 20.84 -6.60 -12.37
CA ASP A 110 20.77 -5.14 -12.33
C ASP A 110 19.33 -4.63 -12.26
N ALA A 111 18.40 -5.19 -13.05
CA ALA A 111 16.98 -4.81 -12.98
C ALA A 111 16.34 -5.20 -11.64
N ALA A 112 16.74 -6.33 -11.07
CA ALA A 112 16.30 -6.77 -9.74
C ALA A 112 16.87 -5.88 -8.61
N SER A 113 18.11 -5.40 -8.74
CA SER A 113 18.71 -4.44 -7.79
C SER A 113 17.98 -3.10 -7.83
N VAL A 114 17.74 -2.56 -9.03
CA VAL A 114 16.99 -1.30 -9.22
C VAL A 114 15.56 -1.40 -8.68
N ALA A 115 14.89 -2.55 -8.89
CA ALA A 115 13.57 -2.80 -8.33
C ALA A 115 13.60 -2.85 -6.80
N ARG A 116 14.58 -3.53 -6.20
CA ARG A 116 14.78 -3.59 -4.75
C ARG A 116 14.98 -2.21 -4.14
N GLU A 117 15.88 -1.41 -4.69
CA GLU A 117 16.16 -0.06 -4.19
C GLU A 117 14.93 0.85 -4.31
N THR A 118 14.22 0.78 -5.44
CA THR A 118 12.98 1.54 -5.63
C THR A 118 11.94 1.19 -4.56
N VAL A 119 11.77 -0.10 -4.25
CA VAL A 119 10.88 -0.56 -3.16
C VAL A 119 11.33 -0.02 -1.81
N MET A 120 12.63 -0.03 -1.52
CA MET A 120 13.16 0.51 -0.26
C MET A 120 12.94 2.02 -0.14
N THR A 121 13.11 2.78 -1.22
CA THR A 121 12.86 4.22 -1.20
C THR A 121 11.38 4.54 -1.00
N ILE A 122 10.48 3.81 -1.69
CA ILE A 122 9.02 4.00 -1.53
C ILE A 122 8.59 3.69 -0.09
N LEU A 123 9.14 2.63 0.52
CA LEU A 123 8.86 2.25 1.90
C LEU A 123 9.45 3.22 2.94
N GLY A 124 10.28 4.17 2.51
CA GLY A 124 11.08 5.02 3.39
C GLY A 124 12.24 4.23 4.03
N ASP A 125 13.28 4.95 4.47
CA ASP A 125 14.38 4.29 5.18
C ASP A 125 13.86 3.72 6.52
N SER A 126 13.63 2.41 6.51
CA SER A 126 13.17 1.66 7.67
C SER A 126 14.16 1.76 8.83
N ASN A 127 15.44 2.07 8.57
CA ASN A 127 16.39 2.36 9.64
C ASN A 127 16.11 3.71 10.28
N ASP A 128 15.75 4.75 9.53
CA ASP A 128 15.46 6.07 10.10
C ASP A 128 14.17 6.04 10.96
N LEU A 129 13.17 5.26 10.53
CA LEU A 129 11.96 4.94 11.31
C LEU A 129 12.29 4.12 12.57
N LYS A 130 13.11 3.08 12.47
CA LYS A 130 13.53 2.24 13.61
C LYS A 130 14.46 2.99 14.58
N GLN A 131 15.34 3.84 14.09
CA GLN A 131 16.33 4.57 14.88
C GLN A 131 15.69 5.72 15.66
N LYS A 132 14.68 6.40 15.10
CA LYS A 132 13.82 7.36 15.83
C LYS A 132 13.00 6.69 16.93
N VAL A 133 12.55 5.46 16.71
CA VAL A 133 11.82 4.66 17.73
C VAL A 133 12.76 4.17 18.86
N ILE A 134 13.98 3.73 18.53
CA ILE A 134 14.96 3.23 19.52
C ILE A 134 15.52 4.37 20.39
N THR A 135 15.84 5.53 19.82
CA THR A 135 16.48 6.64 20.55
C THR A 135 15.60 7.31 21.62
N GLN A 136 14.27 7.23 21.51
CA GLN A 136 13.37 7.74 22.57
C GLN A 136 13.11 6.73 23.70
N SER A 137 13.40 5.44 23.50
CA SER A 137 13.25 4.43 24.56
C SER A 137 14.38 4.49 25.60
N GLU A 138 15.54 5.09 25.27
CA GLU A 138 16.69 5.24 26.18
C GLU A 138 16.62 6.51 27.09
N HIS A 139 15.59 7.36 26.93
CA HIS A 139 15.38 8.56 27.75
C HIS A 139 14.17 8.47 28.70
N ILE A 140 13.59 7.29 28.88
CA ILE A 140 12.57 7.06 29.92
C ILE A 140 13.28 6.80 31.25
N ASP A 141 13.32 7.87 32.04
CA ASP A 141 13.78 7.90 33.43
C ASP A 141 13.12 6.77 34.25
N THR A 142 13.93 6.00 34.99
CA THR A 142 13.53 4.75 35.69
C THR A 142 12.74 4.98 36.98
N THR A 143 11.96 6.06 37.06
CA THR A 143 11.20 6.41 38.27
C THR A 143 9.75 6.76 37.96
N ASN A 144 8.94 5.77 37.60
CA ASN A 144 7.57 5.64 38.10
C ASN A 144 6.97 4.31 37.67
N ASN A 145 6.71 3.49 38.67
CA ASN A 145 6.13 2.16 38.56
C ASN A 145 4.62 2.29 38.72
N ASP A 146 3.89 2.63 37.66
CA ASP A 146 2.44 2.45 37.61
C ASP A 146 1.93 2.26 36.18
N HIS A 147 1.47 1.04 35.90
CA HIS A 147 0.51 0.65 34.85
C HIS A 147 0.83 0.99 33.38
N ASN A 148 2.11 0.97 32.97
CA ASN A 148 2.42 1.03 31.54
C ASN A 148 2.31 -0.37 30.93
N HIS A 149 1.28 -0.60 30.10
CA HIS A 149 1.23 -1.75 29.20
C HIS A 149 2.47 -1.68 28.30
N ASN A 150 3.50 -2.43 28.66
CA ASN A 150 4.72 -2.58 27.90
C ASN A 150 4.38 -3.33 26.61
N GLN A 151 3.84 -2.61 25.61
CA GLN A 151 3.68 -3.11 24.26
C GLN A 151 5.09 -3.25 23.68
N GLN A 152 5.70 -4.39 23.96
CA GLN A 152 6.90 -4.84 23.30
C GLN A 152 6.60 -4.82 21.80
N ILE A 153 7.20 -3.87 21.07
CA ILE A 153 7.12 -3.82 19.61
C ILE A 153 7.47 -5.22 19.12
N ASP A 154 6.59 -5.82 18.30
CA ASP A 154 6.83 -7.11 17.67
C ASP A 154 8.00 -6.96 16.69
N THR A 155 9.20 -6.92 17.24
CA THR A 155 10.49 -6.78 16.57
C THR A 155 10.86 -8.06 15.83
N VAL A 156 10.11 -9.15 16.03
CA VAL A 156 10.39 -10.48 15.51
C VAL A 156 9.93 -10.69 14.06
N GLN A 157 9.16 -9.78 13.43
CA GLN A 157 8.61 -10.02 12.07
C GLN A 157 8.71 -8.87 11.04
N SER A 158 9.62 -7.91 11.21
CA SER A 158 9.72 -6.74 10.31
C SER A 158 10.93 -6.75 9.37
N HIS A 159 11.14 -7.84 8.63
CA HIS A 159 12.03 -7.81 7.47
C HIS A 159 11.22 -8.02 6.20
N ILE A 160 10.83 -6.90 5.58
CA ILE A 160 10.27 -6.92 4.24
C ILE A 160 11.30 -7.53 3.30
N GLN A 161 10.85 -8.42 2.40
CA GLN A 161 11.66 -9.03 1.36
C GLN A 161 11.37 -8.30 0.03
N PRO A 162 12.17 -7.31 -0.39
CA PRO A 162 11.87 -6.52 -1.59
C PRO A 162 11.83 -7.36 -2.87
N SER A 163 12.55 -8.48 -2.92
CA SER A 163 12.56 -9.40 -4.06
C SER A 163 11.21 -10.08 -4.30
N GLN A 164 10.29 -10.04 -3.33
CA GLN A 164 8.93 -10.58 -3.43
C GLN A 164 7.87 -9.50 -3.73
N ILE A 165 8.32 -8.27 -4.02
CA ILE A 165 7.47 -7.13 -4.32
C ILE A 165 7.78 -6.68 -5.75
N THR A 166 6.75 -6.65 -6.59
CA THR A 166 6.83 -6.01 -7.91
C THR A 166 6.24 -4.61 -7.81
N VAL A 167 6.83 -3.64 -8.49
CA VAL A 167 6.29 -2.27 -8.54
C VAL A 167 5.83 -1.99 -9.96
N THR A 168 4.58 -1.58 -10.10
CA THR A 168 3.95 -1.23 -11.38
C THR A 168 3.56 0.25 -11.34
N ALA A 169 4.09 1.03 -12.29
CA ALA A 169 3.68 2.40 -12.50
C ALA A 169 2.37 2.45 -13.29
N ASP A 170 1.40 3.22 -12.83
CA ASP A 170 0.22 3.56 -13.63
C ASP A 170 -0.41 4.90 -13.24
N ASP A 171 -0.55 5.79 -14.22
CA ASP A 171 -1.06 7.14 -14.00
C ASP A 171 -2.59 7.26 -14.15
N ARG A 172 -3.30 6.15 -14.40
CA ARG A 172 -4.77 6.18 -14.41
C ARG A 172 -5.30 6.38 -12.99
N ALA A 173 -6.52 6.90 -12.90
CA ALA A 173 -7.26 6.90 -11.64
C ALA A 173 -7.40 5.47 -11.06
N LEU A 174 -7.65 5.37 -9.76
CA LEU A 174 -7.67 4.10 -9.02
C LEU A 174 -8.54 3.02 -9.70
N THR A 175 -9.82 3.30 -9.94
CA THR A 175 -10.75 2.33 -10.56
C THR A 175 -10.22 1.75 -11.90
N PRO A 176 -9.91 2.57 -12.93
CA PRO A 176 -9.38 2.02 -14.19
C PRO A 176 -8.01 1.36 -14.05
N ALA A 177 -7.17 1.81 -13.11
CA ALA A 177 -5.87 1.18 -12.87
C ALA A 177 -6.02 -0.25 -12.30
N ILE A 178 -6.93 -0.43 -11.34
CA ILE A 178 -7.24 -1.74 -10.76
C ILE A 178 -7.93 -2.65 -11.78
N ASN A 179 -8.90 -2.15 -12.53
CA ASN A 179 -9.58 -2.94 -13.55
C ASN A 179 -8.60 -3.48 -14.62
N ARG A 180 -7.62 -2.69 -15.06
CA ARG A 180 -6.55 -3.20 -15.95
C ARG A 180 -5.78 -4.37 -15.33
N CYS A 181 -5.51 -4.32 -14.03
CA CYS A 181 -4.83 -5.43 -13.37
C CYS A 181 -5.72 -6.67 -13.21
N LEU A 182 -7.03 -6.48 -13.01
CA LEU A 182 -8.04 -7.54 -12.97
C LEU A 182 -8.26 -8.19 -14.33
N ASP A 183 -8.12 -7.47 -15.44
CA ASP A 183 -8.21 -8.02 -16.80
C ASP A 183 -7.24 -9.21 -17.00
N ARG A 184 -6.12 -9.23 -16.25
CA ARG A 184 -5.15 -10.33 -16.28
C ARG A 184 -5.72 -11.66 -15.79
N LEU A 185 -6.82 -11.66 -15.02
CA LEU A 185 -7.53 -12.90 -14.64
C LEU A 185 -8.15 -13.62 -15.83
N SER A 186 -8.41 -12.91 -16.95
CA SER A 186 -8.88 -13.53 -18.19
C SER A 186 -7.77 -14.25 -18.96
N ASN A 187 -6.50 -14.04 -18.60
CA ASN A 187 -5.36 -14.65 -19.28
C ASN A 187 -5.03 -16.02 -18.67
N THR A 188 -5.24 -17.09 -19.44
CA THR A 188 -4.94 -18.46 -19.01
C THR A 188 -3.45 -18.75 -18.81
N GLU A 189 -2.56 -17.91 -19.34
CA GLU A 189 -1.11 -18.00 -19.11
C GLU A 189 -0.65 -17.21 -17.87
N ALA A 190 -1.54 -16.47 -17.20
CA ALA A 190 -1.19 -15.76 -15.98
C ALA A 190 -0.76 -16.74 -14.88
N PRO A 191 0.24 -16.41 -14.06
CA PRO A 191 0.73 -17.29 -12.99
C PRO A 191 -0.22 -17.34 -11.77
N PHE A 192 -1.40 -16.72 -11.86
CA PHE A 192 -2.41 -16.63 -10.82
C PHE A 192 -3.81 -16.71 -11.44
N SER A 193 -4.75 -17.29 -10.71
CA SER A 193 -6.18 -17.40 -11.09
C SER A 193 -7.11 -16.55 -10.22
N GLU A 194 -6.55 -15.87 -9.23
CA GLU A 194 -7.27 -15.00 -8.30
C GLU A 194 -6.35 -13.83 -7.90
N LEU A 195 -6.97 -12.68 -7.66
CA LEU A 195 -6.29 -11.45 -7.30
C LEU A 195 -6.97 -10.82 -6.09
N ALA A 196 -6.19 -10.25 -5.18
CA ALA A 196 -6.73 -9.42 -4.12
C ALA A 196 -6.25 -7.97 -4.28
N VAL A 197 -7.09 -7.01 -3.92
CA VAL A 197 -6.71 -5.61 -3.73
C VAL A 197 -6.81 -5.31 -2.24
N VAL A 198 -5.75 -4.77 -1.65
CA VAL A 198 -5.69 -4.39 -0.24
C VAL A 198 -5.19 -2.95 -0.17
N MET A 199 -5.99 -2.05 0.40
CA MET A 199 -5.62 -0.63 0.50
C MET A 199 -4.42 -0.44 1.44
N ALA A 200 -3.56 0.54 1.13
CA ALA A 200 -2.30 0.76 1.84
C ALA A 200 -2.43 1.43 3.22
N ASP A 201 -3.61 1.96 3.56
CA ASP A 201 -3.91 2.71 4.78
C ASP A 201 -4.55 1.88 5.90
N LEU A 202 -4.41 0.56 5.81
CA LEU A 202 -4.90 -0.39 6.81
C LEU A 202 -3.86 -0.61 7.91
N ALA A 203 -3.59 0.43 8.70
CA ALA A 203 -2.66 0.35 9.82
C ALA A 203 -2.97 -0.84 10.75
N LEU A 204 -4.25 -1.19 10.94
CA LEU A 204 -4.67 -2.24 11.86
C LEU A 204 -4.59 -3.66 11.30
N ILE A 205 -4.14 -3.84 10.05
CA ILE A 205 -4.03 -5.14 9.37
C ILE A 205 -3.32 -6.18 10.24
N THR A 206 -3.71 -7.46 10.17
CA THR A 206 -3.03 -8.53 10.91
C THR A 206 -2.96 -9.79 10.05
N PRO A 207 -2.00 -10.70 10.29
CA PRO A 207 -1.90 -11.96 9.56
C PRO A 207 -3.24 -12.72 9.57
N ALA A 208 -3.85 -12.87 10.76
CA ALA A 208 -5.14 -13.53 10.94
C ALA A 208 -6.31 -12.84 10.21
N ALA A 209 -6.29 -11.50 10.06
CA ALA A 209 -7.33 -10.81 9.29
C ALA A 209 -7.21 -11.11 7.79
N ILE A 210 -5.98 -11.17 7.26
CA ILE A 210 -5.72 -11.53 5.86
C ILE A 210 -6.01 -13.01 5.59
N GLU A 211 -5.64 -13.91 6.51
CA GLU A 211 -6.01 -15.33 6.42
C GLU A 211 -7.53 -15.50 6.35
N ARG A 212 -8.29 -14.81 7.22
CA ARG A 212 -9.76 -14.83 7.17
C ARG A 212 -10.32 -14.25 5.87
N LEU A 213 -9.71 -13.19 5.33
CA LEU A 213 -10.09 -12.60 4.05
C LEU A 213 -9.97 -13.63 2.92
N PHE A 214 -8.82 -14.30 2.82
CA PHE A 214 -8.53 -15.20 1.71
C PHE A 214 -9.17 -16.58 1.86
N ALA A 215 -9.44 -17.02 3.09
CA ALA A 215 -10.17 -18.26 3.35
C ALA A 215 -11.69 -18.13 3.12
N ARG A 216 -12.23 -16.90 3.01
CA ARG A 216 -13.66 -16.70 2.81
C ARG A 216 -14.09 -17.15 1.41
N GLU A 217 -15.13 -17.96 1.34
CA GLU A 217 -15.74 -18.42 0.09
C GLU A 217 -16.52 -17.30 -0.62
N GLY A 218 -16.60 -17.40 -1.95
CA GLY A 218 -17.27 -16.46 -2.84
C GLY A 218 -16.44 -16.20 -4.10
N ASP A 219 -17.08 -15.95 -5.23
CA ASP A 219 -16.38 -15.48 -6.44
C ASP A 219 -15.72 -14.13 -6.18
N ILE A 220 -16.40 -13.29 -5.38
CA ILE A 220 -15.93 -12.01 -4.88
C ILE A 220 -16.00 -12.01 -3.36
N VAL A 221 -14.94 -11.54 -2.69
CA VAL A 221 -14.95 -11.36 -1.22
C VAL A 221 -14.69 -9.90 -0.90
N LEU A 222 -15.56 -9.28 -0.10
CA LEU A 222 -15.45 -7.87 0.28
C LEU A 222 -15.09 -7.72 1.77
N ALA A 223 -14.13 -6.87 2.06
CA ALA A 223 -13.92 -6.27 3.38
C ALA A 223 -14.37 -4.80 3.30
N PRO A 224 -15.51 -4.43 3.92
CA PRO A 224 -16.02 -3.07 3.89
C PRO A 224 -15.13 -2.14 4.72
N GLY A 225 -14.94 -0.92 4.24
CA GLY A 225 -14.36 0.20 4.99
C GLY A 225 -15.40 1.05 5.70
N ARG A 226 -14.95 1.97 6.56
CA ARG A 226 -15.83 2.95 7.20
C ARG A 226 -16.37 3.91 6.13
N GLY A 227 -17.57 4.45 6.36
CA GLY A 227 -18.19 5.39 5.42
C GLY A 227 -18.69 4.78 4.09
N GLY A 228 -18.66 3.46 3.92
CA GLY A 228 -19.19 2.77 2.73
C GLY A 228 -18.16 2.46 1.63
N GLY A 229 -16.87 2.65 1.93
CA GLY A 229 -15.76 2.25 1.06
C GLY A 229 -15.50 0.74 1.05
N THR A 230 -14.61 0.27 0.18
CA THR A 230 -14.10 -1.11 0.16
C THR A 230 -12.60 -1.09 0.46
N ASN A 231 -12.19 -1.67 1.59
CA ASN A 231 -10.80 -1.60 2.05
C ASN A 231 -9.96 -2.80 1.59
N ALA A 232 -10.62 -3.94 1.36
CA ALA A 232 -10.00 -5.05 0.66
C ALA A 232 -11.04 -5.82 -0.14
N ILE A 233 -10.60 -6.41 -1.25
CA ILE A 233 -11.44 -7.25 -2.10
C ILE A 233 -10.63 -8.41 -2.64
N VAL A 234 -11.22 -9.60 -2.70
CA VAL A 234 -10.70 -10.76 -3.44
C VAL A 234 -11.57 -10.96 -4.66
N VAL A 235 -10.95 -11.09 -5.82
CA VAL A 235 -11.61 -11.32 -7.10
C VAL A 235 -11.11 -12.64 -7.68
N ARG A 236 -12.02 -13.61 -7.78
CA ARG A 236 -11.74 -14.96 -8.31
C ARG A 236 -12.38 -15.21 -9.67
N HIS A 237 -13.15 -14.26 -10.19
CA HIS A 237 -13.87 -14.41 -11.45
C HIS A 237 -13.62 -13.21 -12.39
N PRO A 238 -13.21 -13.44 -13.66
CA PRO A 238 -12.80 -12.37 -14.58
C PRO A 238 -13.94 -11.46 -15.05
N ALA A 239 -15.20 -11.87 -14.88
CA ALA A 239 -16.36 -11.03 -15.23
C ALA A 239 -16.60 -9.86 -14.26
N PHE A 240 -15.88 -9.79 -13.14
CA PHE A 240 -16.05 -8.74 -12.16
C PHE A 240 -15.12 -7.54 -12.41
N THR A 241 -15.66 -6.34 -12.23
CA THR A 241 -14.92 -5.08 -12.28
C THR A 241 -15.17 -4.27 -11.02
N VAL A 242 -14.17 -3.52 -10.57
CA VAL A 242 -14.29 -2.60 -9.44
C VAL A 242 -14.82 -1.24 -9.87
N ASP A 243 -15.41 -0.53 -8.90
CA ASP A 243 -15.67 0.89 -8.91
C ASP A 243 -15.47 1.49 -7.51
N TYR A 244 -14.35 2.17 -7.30
CA TYR A 244 -13.99 2.79 -6.02
C TYR A 244 -14.63 4.17 -5.77
N HIS A 245 -15.51 4.65 -6.65
CA HIS A 245 -16.19 5.93 -6.42
C HIS A 245 -17.32 5.81 -5.39
N GLY A 246 -17.54 6.87 -4.61
CA GLY A 246 -18.72 7.01 -3.76
C GLY A 246 -18.92 5.85 -2.78
N THR A 247 -19.97 5.03 -3.00
CA THR A 247 -20.39 3.94 -2.12
C THR A 247 -19.84 2.59 -2.55
N SER A 248 -18.53 2.52 -2.80
CA SER A 248 -17.89 1.40 -3.48
C SER A 248 -18.23 0.02 -2.89
N TYR A 249 -18.42 -0.13 -1.58
CA TYR A 249 -18.85 -1.42 -1.03
C TYR A 249 -20.19 -1.90 -1.58
N ARG A 250 -21.19 -1.01 -1.58
CA ARG A 250 -22.52 -1.33 -2.13
C ARG A 250 -22.43 -1.56 -3.63
N ASP A 251 -21.67 -0.72 -4.32
CA ASP A 251 -21.60 -0.74 -5.77
C ASP A 251 -20.87 -2.02 -6.24
N HIS A 252 -19.77 -2.42 -5.59
CA HIS A 252 -19.12 -3.72 -5.79
C HIS A 252 -20.04 -4.90 -5.51
N TYR A 253 -20.79 -4.86 -4.40
CA TYR A 253 -21.75 -5.92 -4.07
C TYR A 253 -22.81 -6.06 -5.18
N GLN A 254 -23.33 -4.93 -5.66
CA GLN A 254 -24.32 -4.90 -6.74
C GLN A 254 -23.72 -5.41 -8.06
N THR A 255 -22.52 -4.97 -8.44
CA THR A 255 -21.83 -5.43 -9.65
C THR A 255 -21.61 -6.94 -9.64
N ALA A 256 -21.20 -7.52 -8.52
CA ALA A 256 -21.06 -8.98 -8.39
C ALA A 256 -22.41 -9.69 -8.53
N THR A 257 -23.45 -9.17 -7.88
CA THR A 257 -24.80 -9.74 -7.94
C THR A 257 -25.38 -9.67 -9.35
N ASP A 258 -25.20 -8.56 -10.06
CA ASP A 258 -25.65 -8.37 -11.45
C ASP A 258 -24.95 -9.32 -12.41
N ALA A 259 -23.69 -9.65 -12.13
CA ALA A 259 -22.91 -10.67 -12.84
C ALA A 259 -23.23 -12.12 -12.40
N SER A 260 -24.21 -12.32 -11.51
CA SER A 260 -24.58 -13.62 -10.92
C SER A 260 -23.41 -14.32 -10.20
N LEU A 261 -22.50 -13.54 -9.62
CA LEU A 261 -21.35 -14.02 -8.86
C LEU A 261 -21.71 -14.14 -7.38
N SER A 262 -21.18 -15.16 -6.73
CA SER A 262 -21.32 -15.35 -5.28
C SER A 262 -20.45 -14.34 -4.53
N VAL A 263 -21.01 -13.73 -3.47
CA VAL A 263 -20.31 -12.71 -2.67
C VAL A 263 -20.11 -13.18 -1.25
N GLY A 264 -18.83 -13.24 -0.83
CA GLY A 264 -18.43 -13.35 0.55
C GLY A 264 -18.21 -11.97 1.16
N VAL A 265 -18.57 -11.78 2.43
CA VAL A 265 -18.22 -10.58 3.19
C VAL A 265 -17.45 -11.00 4.43
N VAL A 266 -16.41 -10.24 4.75
CA VAL A 266 -15.60 -10.41 5.97
C VAL A 266 -15.84 -9.23 6.89
N ASP A 267 -16.47 -9.51 8.02
CA ASP A 267 -16.54 -8.58 9.15
C ASP A 267 -15.20 -8.59 9.90
N SER A 268 -14.51 -7.45 9.83
CA SER A 268 -13.19 -7.29 10.42
C SER A 268 -12.94 -5.83 10.75
N MET A 269 -12.98 -5.47 12.03
CA MET A 269 -12.53 -4.16 12.50
C MET A 269 -11.10 -3.84 12.02
N ARG A 270 -10.22 -4.85 11.90
CA ARG A 270 -8.84 -4.68 11.44
C ARG A 270 -8.71 -4.28 9.97
N LEU A 271 -9.65 -4.70 9.12
CA LEU A 271 -9.64 -4.36 7.69
C LEU A 271 -10.60 -3.21 7.39
N GLY A 272 -11.63 -3.00 8.22
CA GLY A 272 -12.62 -1.97 8.02
C GLY A 272 -12.24 -0.59 8.56
N THR A 273 -11.21 -0.50 9.39
CA THR A 273 -10.69 0.80 9.90
C THR A 273 -9.53 1.28 9.03
N ASP A 274 -9.86 1.97 7.94
CA ASP A 274 -8.94 2.85 7.22
C ASP A 274 -8.65 4.12 8.04
N ILE A 275 -7.42 4.62 7.94
CA ILE A 275 -6.97 5.79 8.71
C ILE A 275 -6.95 6.99 7.77
N ASP A 276 -7.89 7.92 7.88
CA ASP A 276 -7.95 9.10 7.00
C ASP A 276 -8.00 10.42 7.77
N GLU A 277 -8.63 10.47 8.94
CA GLU A 277 -8.81 11.69 9.74
C GLU A 277 -8.29 11.54 11.18
N PRO A 278 -8.10 12.65 11.93
CA PRO A 278 -7.51 12.59 13.28
C PRO A 278 -8.31 11.72 14.27
N ALA A 279 -9.61 11.55 14.02
CA ALA A 279 -10.49 10.70 14.82
C ALA A 279 -10.17 9.20 14.68
N ASP A 280 -9.44 8.79 13.65
CA ASP A 280 -9.04 7.40 13.43
C ASP A 280 -7.72 7.05 14.15
N LEU A 281 -6.88 8.03 14.47
CA LEU A 281 -5.58 7.82 15.10
C LEU A 281 -5.61 7.11 16.47
N PRO A 282 -6.63 7.32 17.34
CA PRO A 282 -6.77 6.52 18.55
C PRO A 282 -6.81 5.02 18.27
N GLU A 283 -7.45 4.59 17.19
CA GLU A 283 -7.55 3.17 16.83
C GLU A 283 -6.16 2.58 16.55
N VAL A 284 -5.27 3.34 15.90
CA VAL A 284 -3.87 2.93 15.69
C VAL A 284 -3.14 2.76 17.02
N LEU A 285 -3.24 3.74 17.92
CA LEU A 285 -2.58 3.70 19.22
C LEU A 285 -3.11 2.60 20.14
N PHE A 286 -4.40 2.25 20.05
CA PHE A 286 -5.00 1.17 20.83
C PHE A 286 -4.73 -0.22 20.27
N HIS A 287 -4.68 -0.34 18.94
CA HIS A 287 -4.83 -1.64 18.30
C HIS A 287 -3.63 -2.05 17.43
N ASN A 288 -2.71 -1.15 17.09
CA ASN A 288 -1.47 -1.47 16.36
C ASN A 288 -0.27 -1.45 17.30
N ASN A 289 0.56 -2.51 17.24
CA ASN A 289 1.80 -2.68 18.00
C ASN A 289 3.05 -2.73 17.09
N ARG A 290 2.96 -2.12 15.90
CA ARG A 290 3.97 -2.15 14.83
C ARG A 290 4.38 -0.73 14.41
N ILE A 291 4.87 -0.57 13.17
CA ILE A 291 5.59 0.65 12.76
C ILE A 291 4.67 1.87 12.75
N SER A 292 3.41 1.74 12.31
CA SER A 292 2.49 2.88 12.29
C SER A 292 2.28 3.48 13.69
N SER A 293 2.04 2.64 14.69
CA SER A 293 1.82 3.09 16.08
C SER A 293 3.09 3.64 16.70
N ALA A 294 4.22 2.94 16.53
CA ALA A 294 5.52 3.40 17.01
C ALA A 294 5.93 4.75 16.39
N TRP A 295 5.61 4.94 15.10
CA TRP A 295 5.88 6.19 14.41
C TRP A 295 5.06 7.35 14.98
N LEU A 296 3.73 7.17 15.17
CA LEU A 296 2.87 8.20 15.77
C LEU A 296 3.40 8.65 17.13
N GLN A 297 3.79 7.70 17.97
CA GLN A 297 4.38 7.98 19.28
C GLN A 297 5.70 8.75 19.15
N SER A 298 6.56 8.39 18.19
CA SER A 298 7.87 9.03 17.99
C SER A 298 7.79 10.52 17.61
N VAL A 299 6.72 10.92 16.91
CA VAL A 299 6.44 12.34 16.56
C VAL A 299 5.62 13.07 17.63
N GLY A 300 5.40 12.41 18.78
CA GLY A 300 4.75 12.97 19.96
C GLY A 300 3.22 12.93 19.92
N ILE A 301 2.61 12.11 19.06
CA ILE A 301 1.15 11.91 19.05
C ILE A 301 0.76 10.94 20.16
N GLU A 302 -0.15 11.38 21.03
CA GLU A 302 -0.60 10.61 22.19
C GLU A 302 -2.12 10.64 22.33
N LEU A 303 -2.66 9.65 23.02
CA LEU A 303 -4.07 9.60 23.37
C LEU A 303 -4.42 10.77 24.30
N SER A 304 -5.53 11.42 24.00
CA SER A 304 -6.13 12.45 24.86
C SER A 304 -7.55 12.06 25.23
N LEU A 305 -7.95 12.29 26.50
CA LEU A 305 -9.33 12.11 26.94
C LEU A 305 -10.01 13.47 26.98
N ASN A 306 -11.08 13.62 26.21
CA ASN A 306 -11.93 14.80 26.31
C ASN A 306 -12.87 14.61 27.50
N ASN A 307 -12.65 15.36 28.59
CA ASN A 307 -13.41 15.24 29.84
C ASN A 307 -14.90 15.60 29.70
N ASP A 308 -15.25 16.46 28.73
CA ASP A 308 -16.64 16.91 28.53
C ASP A 308 -17.48 15.87 27.77
N THR A 309 -16.85 15.17 26.82
CA THR A 309 -17.53 14.17 25.96
C THR A 309 -17.27 12.73 26.39
N GLY A 310 -16.26 12.49 27.24
CA GLY A 310 -15.77 11.17 27.60
C GLY A 310 -15.12 10.41 26.44
N ARG A 311 -14.91 11.06 25.29
CA ARG A 311 -14.35 10.42 24.08
C ARG A 311 -12.83 10.56 24.05
N VAL A 312 -12.19 9.54 23.50
CA VAL A 312 -10.75 9.53 23.26
C VAL A 312 -10.47 10.18 21.90
N GLY A 313 -9.50 11.09 21.89
CA GLY A 313 -8.91 11.66 20.69
C GLY A 313 -7.39 11.53 20.74
N VAL A 314 -6.70 12.42 20.02
CA VAL A 314 -5.24 12.54 20.07
C VAL A 314 -4.82 13.97 20.35
N THR A 315 -3.61 14.13 20.88
CA THR A 315 -2.93 15.42 21.06
C THR A 315 -1.45 15.28 20.68
N ARG A 316 -0.75 16.41 20.55
CA ARG A 316 0.68 16.44 20.24
C ARG A 316 1.47 16.97 21.44
N LYS A 317 2.39 16.16 21.98
CA LYS A 317 3.33 16.60 23.02
C LYS A 317 4.10 17.82 22.52
N GLY A 318 4.00 18.92 23.26
CA GLY A 318 4.62 20.21 22.92
C GLY A 318 3.66 21.25 22.33
N SER A 319 2.43 20.90 21.96
CA SER A 319 1.36 21.89 21.77
C SER A 319 0.69 22.16 23.12
N CYS A 320 1.42 22.71 24.08
CA CYS A 320 0.76 23.50 25.11
C CYS A 320 0.18 24.71 24.38
N ALA A 321 -1.14 24.67 24.13
CA ALA A 321 -1.88 25.86 23.81
C ALA A 321 -1.58 26.87 24.92
N TYR A 322 -1.00 28.00 24.55
CA TYR A 322 -1.19 29.23 25.34
C TYR A 322 -2.69 29.54 25.21
N ASP A 323 -3.48 29.02 26.15
CA ASP A 323 -4.78 29.61 26.45
C ASP A 323 -4.50 30.89 27.25
N ASP A 324 -4.80 32.03 26.63
CA ASP A 324 -4.94 33.35 27.27
C ASP A 324 -6.34 33.90 26.92
#